data_AF-A0A961K6A7-F1
#
_entry.id   AF-A0A961K6A7-F1
#
_cell.length_a   1.000
_cell.length_b   1.000
_cell.length_c   1.000
_cell.angle_alpha   90.00
_cell.angle_beta   90.00
_cell.angle_gamma   90.00
#
_symmetry.space_group_name_H-M   'P 1'
#
loop_
_entity.id
_entity.type
_entity.pdbx_description
1 polymer ?
#
loop_
_entity_poly.entity_id
_entity_poly.type
_entity_poly.pdbx_seq_one_letter_code
_entity_poly.pdbx_strand_id
1 'polypeptide(L)' 'LDTSIILKWLQTEFGCEVVTFTADLGQGEELEPAREKAIMLGIKPENIFIEDL' A
#
# COMPACT_ATOMS: atom_id res chain seq x y z
N LEU A 1 -0.25 0.39 10.51
CA LEU A 1 -1.10 1.58 10.77
C LEU A 1 -0.43 2.84 10.21
N ASP A 2 0.85 3.04 10.53
CA ASP A 2 1.61 4.25 10.16
C ASP A 2 1.78 4.46 8.66
N THR A 3 2.06 3.39 7.90
CA THR A 3 2.19 3.45 6.43
C THR A 3 0.89 3.89 5.74
N SER A 4 -0.27 3.56 6.31
CA SER A 4 -1.57 3.99 5.80
C SER A 4 -1.82 5.48 6.00
N ILE A 5 -1.28 6.07 7.08
CA ILE A 5 -1.33 7.51 7.33
C ILE A 5 -0.43 8.24 6.34
N ILE A 6 0.78 7.74 6.11
CA ILE A 6 1.72 8.31 5.12
C ILE A 6 1.10 8.31 3.72
N LEU A 7 0.49 7.20 3.31
CA LEU A 7 -0.21 7.09 2.04
C LEU A 7 -1.27 8.18 1.91
N LYS A 8 -2.12 8.36 2.94
CA LYS A 8 -3.17 9.38 2.88
C LYS A 8 -2.61 10.80 2.83
N TRP A 9 -1.53 11.05 3.57
CA TRP A 9 -0.85 12.34 3.61
C TRP A 9 -0.23 12.71 2.25
N LEU A 10 0.39 11.77 1.54
CA LEU A 10 0.91 12.01 0.19
C LEU A 10 -0.22 12.43 -0.77
N GLN A 11 -1.37 11.76 -0.71
CA GLN A 11 -2.54 12.13 -1.50
C GLN A 11 -3.08 13.53 -1.14
N THR A 12 -3.14 13.90 0.15
CA THR A 12 -3.77 15.16 0.56
C THR A 12 -2.85 16.37 0.41
N GLU A 13 -1.57 16.25 0.77
CA GLU A 13 -0.64 17.38 0.72
C GLU A 13 -0.10 17.65 -0.67
N PHE A 14 0.10 16.60 -1.47
CA PHE A 14 0.74 16.72 -2.79
C PHE A 14 -0.21 16.45 -3.94
N GLY A 15 -1.43 15.97 -3.69
CA GLY A 15 -2.39 15.65 -4.74
C GLY A 15 -1.87 14.60 -5.73
N CYS A 16 -0.90 13.80 -5.32
CA CYS A 16 -0.18 12.89 -6.20
C CYS A 16 -0.80 11.50 -6.23
N GLU A 17 -0.58 10.81 -7.34
CA GLU A 17 -0.84 9.39 -7.45
C GLU A 17 0.23 8.62 -6.65
N VAL A 18 -0.24 7.70 -5.80
CA VAL A 18 0.64 6.90 -4.94
C VAL A 18 0.69 5.48 -5.47
N VAL A 19 1.91 4.94 -5.54
CA VAL A 19 2.21 3.54 -5.86
C VAL A 19 2.69 2.85 -4.59
N THR A 20 2.18 1.66 -4.29
CA THR A 20 2.55 0.91 -3.09
C THR A 20 3.34 -0.33 -3.47
N PHE A 21 4.38 -0.62 -2.72
CA PHE A 21 5.16 -1.85 -2.82
C PHE A 21 5.24 -2.50 -1.44
N THR A 22 4.84 -3.76 -1.35
CA THR A 22 4.91 -4.58 -0.13
C THR A 22 5.70 -5.84 -0.46
N ALA A 23 6.74 -6.14 0.30
CA ALA A 23 7.52 -7.37 0.16
C ALA A 23 7.41 -8.22 1.43
N ASP A 24 7.12 -9.51 1.30
CA ASP A 24 7.40 -10.48 2.35
C ASP A 24 8.90 -10.84 2.29
N LEU A 25 9.54 -10.93 3.46
CA LEU A 25 10.95 -11.29 3.64
C LEU A 25 11.10 -12.44 4.65
N GLY A 26 10.04 -13.24 4.82
CA GLY A 26 9.96 -14.31 5.81
C GLY A 26 9.21 -13.93 7.09
N GLN A 27 8.34 -12.91 7.04
CA GLN A 27 7.50 -12.49 8.17
C GLN A 27 6.22 -13.34 8.31
N GLY A 28 5.77 -14.00 7.22
CA GLY A 28 4.74 -15.03 7.27
C GLY A 28 3.28 -14.55 7.43
N GLU A 29 3.04 -13.23 7.48
CA GLU A 29 1.74 -12.53 7.45
C GLU A 29 1.98 -11.11 6.87
N GLU A 30 1.10 -10.37 6.20
CA GLU A 30 -0.29 -10.51 5.74
C GLU A 30 -0.38 -9.68 4.42
N LEU A 31 -0.01 -10.29 3.29
CA LEU A 31 0.06 -9.59 2.01
C LEU A 31 -1.32 -9.17 1.49
N GLU A 32 -2.32 -10.04 1.63
CA GLU A 32 -3.69 -9.77 1.20
C GLU A 32 -4.34 -8.59 1.97
N PRO A 33 -4.23 -8.50 3.31
CA PRO A 33 -4.76 -7.34 4.03
C PRO A 33 -4.04 -6.03 3.70
N ALA A 34 -2.76 -6.08 3.31
CA ALA A 34 -2.08 -4.90 2.78
C ALA A 34 -2.69 -4.43 1.45
N ARG A 35 -3.03 -5.36 0.55
CA ARG A 35 -3.71 -5.07 -0.73
C ARG A 35 -5.08 -4.46 -0.50
N GLU A 36 -5.92 -5.10 0.31
CA GLU A 36 -7.28 -4.63 0.60
C GLU A 36 -7.25 -3.21 1.18
N LYS A 37 -6.29 -2.95 2.07
CA LYS A 37 -6.13 -1.62 2.67
C LYS A 37 -5.71 -0.56 1.66
N ALA A 38 -4.82 -0.87 0.72
CA ALA A 38 -4.44 0.05 -0.33
C ALA A 38 -5.63 0.38 -1.26
N ILE A 39 -6.45 -0.63 -1.62
CA ILE A 39 -7.68 -0.44 -2.40
C ILE A 39 -8.67 0.47 -1.65
N MET A 40 -8.91 0.21 -0.35
CA MET A 40 -9.78 1.04 0.48
C MET A 40 -9.32 2.51 0.58
N LEU A 41 -8.00 2.75 0.47
CA LEU A 41 -7.41 4.09 0.48
C LEU A 41 -7.38 4.75 -0.91
N GLY A 42 -8.00 4.13 -1.91
CA GLY A 42 -8.18 4.69 -3.25
C GLY A 42 -6.97 4.50 -4.18
N ILE A 43 -6.06 3.58 -3.86
CA ILE A 43 -5.00 3.20 -4.79
C ILE A 43 -5.57 2.32 -5.89
N LYS A 44 -5.23 2.62 -7.15
CA LYS A 44 -5.65 1.82 -8.29
C LYS A 44 -5.02 0.42 -8.21
N PRO A 45 -5.74 -0.66 -8.55
CA PRO A 45 -5.21 -2.03 -8.45
C PRO A 45 -3.87 -2.23 -9.19
N GLU A 46 -3.67 -1.57 -10.33
CA GLU A 46 -2.44 -1.59 -11.12
C GLU A 46 -1.23 -0.93 -10.44
N ASN A 47 -1.45 -0.14 -9.39
CA ASN A 47 -0.42 0.54 -8.60
C ASN A 47 -0.11 -0.17 -7.27
N ILE A 48 -0.63 -1.39 -7.07
CA ILE A 48 -0.43 -2.18 -5.85
C ILE A 48 0.46 -3.38 -6.18
N PHE A 49 1.74 -3.26 -5.83
CA PHE A 49 2.75 -4.28 -6.04
C PHE A 49 3.01 -5.04 -4.74
N ILE A 50 2.98 -6.37 -4.85
CA ILE A 50 3.18 -7.29 -3.75
C ILE A 50 4.13 -8.38 -4.23
N GLU A 51 5.25 -8.54 -3.55
CA GLU A 51 6.26 -9.54 -3.87
C GLU A 51 6.54 -10.43 -2.65
N ASP A 52 6.84 -11.70 -2.90
CA ASP A 52 7.31 -12.67 -1.91
C ASP A 52 8.78 -12.98 -2.24
N LEU A 53 9.70 -12.64 -1.32
CA LEU A 53 11.16 -12.62 -1.55
C LEU A 53 11.95 -13.51 -0.59
#